data_AF-A0A4Y2KX67-F1
#
_entry.id   AF-A0A4Y2KX67-F1
#
_cell.length_a   1.000
_cell.length_b   1.000
_cell.length_c   1.000
_cell.angle_alpha   90.00
_cell.angle_beta   90.00
_cell.angle_gamma   90.00
#
_symmetry.space_group_name_H-M   'P 1'
#
loop_
_entity.id
_entity.type
_entity.pdbx_description
1 polymer ?
#
loop_
_entity_poly.entity_id
_entity_poly.type
_entity_poly.pdbx_seq_one_letter_code
_entity_poly.pdbx_strand_id
1 'polypeptide(L)'
;TALMQLVEVHKEIHAQQTNILKAFYVDLLLPLESNLEKDTKVVAGEHKRFLQQHKSHHDSYQKALSMCKKQKKRTRSSLFTIGKDVKQLHAMEDEKKKLDGFCDQSLKQAITQERRRYGFVLERQCSLAKHYLAYHTKVSA
;
A
#
# COMPACT_ATOMS: atom_id res chain seq x y z
N THR A 1 40.93 -8.50 -42.16
CA THR A 1 40.09 -9.48 -42.89
C THR A 1 38.68 -9.45 -42.33
N ALA A 2 37.66 -9.93 -43.06
CA ALA A 2 36.25 -9.94 -42.59
C ALA A 2 36.05 -10.63 -41.24
N LEU A 3 36.84 -11.66 -40.93
CA LEU A 3 36.86 -12.33 -39.62
C LEU A 3 37.22 -11.39 -38.47
N MET A 4 38.17 -10.47 -38.67
CA MET A 4 38.53 -9.50 -37.62
C MET A 4 37.39 -8.51 -37.36
N GLN A 5 36.67 -8.07 -38.40
CA GLN A 5 35.50 -7.20 -38.24
C GLN A 5 34.37 -7.89 -37.47
N LEU A 6 34.12 -9.17 -37.75
CA LEU A 6 33.12 -9.97 -37.03
C LEU A 6 33.47 -10.13 -35.54
N VAL A 7 34.75 -10.36 -35.23
CA VAL A 7 35.22 -10.43 -33.84
C VAL A 7 35.04 -9.09 -33.10
N GLU A 8 35.35 -7.96 -33.74
CA GLU A 8 35.17 -6.65 -33.12
C GLU A 8 33.69 -6.33 -32.85
N VAL A 9 32.79 -6.60 -33.82
CA VAL A 9 31.34 -6.44 -33.60
C VAL A 9 30.85 -7.32 -32.44
N HIS A 10 31.31 -8.56 -32.34
CA HIS A 10 30.97 -9.45 -31.23
C HIS A 10 31.46 -8.91 -29.87
N LYS A 11 32.67 -8.33 -29.80
CA LYS A 11 33.18 -7.71 -28.58
C LYS A 11 32.32 -6.52 -28.16
N GLU A 12 31.90 -5.68 -29.10
CA GLU A 12 31.03 -4.53 -28.81
C GLU A 12 29.66 -4.98 -28.29
N ILE A 13 29.04 -5.98 -28.93
CA ILE A 13 27.78 -6.58 -28.47
C ILE A 13 27.92 -7.10 -27.05
N HIS A 14 28.97 -7.86 -26.77
CA HIS A 14 29.21 -8.45 -25.45
C HIS A 14 29.47 -7.39 -24.37
N ALA A 15 30.19 -6.32 -24.71
CA ALA A 15 30.41 -5.19 -23.81
C ALA A 15 29.09 -4.49 -23.45
N GLN A 16 28.18 -4.31 -24.41
CA GLN A 16 26.87 -3.73 -24.14
C GLN A 16 25.99 -4.65 -23.28
N GLN A 17 25.98 -5.96 -23.55
CA GLN A 17 25.27 -6.94 -22.71
C GLN A 17 25.77 -6.91 -21.26
N THR A 18 27.09 -6.79 -21.07
CA THR A 18 27.69 -6.63 -19.74
C THR A 18 27.20 -5.36 -19.04
N ASN A 19 27.05 -4.25 -19.78
CA ASN A 19 26.51 -3.00 -19.22
C ASN A 19 25.03 -3.14 -18.83
N ILE A 20 24.22 -3.85 -19.62
CA ILE A 20 22.82 -4.15 -19.27
C ILE A 20 22.78 -4.99 -18.00
N LEU A 21 23.65 -6.01 -17.86
CA LEU A 21 23.69 -6.85 -16.66
C LEU A 21 24.05 -6.03 -15.40
N LYS A 22 24.99 -5.09 -15.52
CA LYS A 22 25.31 -4.14 -14.44
C LYS A 22 24.11 -3.27 -14.08
N ALA A 23 23.42 -2.72 -15.08
CA ALA A 23 22.20 -1.93 -14.86
C ALA A 23 21.07 -2.76 -14.23
N PHE A 24 20.87 -4.01 -14.67
CA PHE A 24 19.92 -4.93 -14.04
C PHE A 24 20.20 -5.09 -12.53
N TYR A 25 21.46 -5.30 -12.17
CA TYR A 25 21.83 -5.44 -10.77
C TYR A 25 21.64 -4.16 -9.96
N VAL A 26 22.18 -3.03 -10.46
CA VAL A 26 22.22 -1.76 -9.74
C VAL A 26 20.87 -1.04 -9.72
N ASP A 27 20.12 -1.07 -10.83
CA ASP A 27 18.91 -0.29 -10.98
C ASP A 27 17.65 -1.09 -10.63
N LEU A 28 17.67 -2.42 -10.73
CA LEU A 28 16.49 -3.26 -10.48
C LEU A 28 16.68 -4.16 -9.25
N LEU A 29 17.67 -5.05 -9.24
CA LEU A 29 17.79 -6.08 -8.19
C LEU A 29 18.07 -5.46 -6.82
N LEU A 30 19.17 -4.73 -6.67
CA LEU A 30 19.57 -4.13 -5.39
C LEU A 30 18.50 -3.19 -4.81
N PRO A 31 17.87 -2.29 -5.59
CA PRO A 31 16.83 -1.42 -5.07
C PRO A 31 15.58 -2.19 -4.62
N LEU A 32 15.21 -3.27 -5.32
CA LEU A 32 14.08 -4.11 -4.92
C LEU A 32 14.37 -4.85 -3.61
N GLU A 33 15.54 -5.47 -3.46
CA GLU A 33 15.94 -6.16 -2.23
C GLU A 33 15.99 -5.20 -1.04
N SER A 34 16.64 -4.04 -1.21
CA SER A 34 16.73 -3.02 -0.16
C SER A 34 15.37 -2.47 0.25
N ASN A 35 14.46 -2.29 -0.72
CA ASN A 35 13.12 -1.78 -0.46
C ASN A 35 12.25 -2.84 0.22
N LEU A 36 12.29 -4.09 -0.23
CA LEU A 36 11.50 -5.19 0.32
C LEU A 36 11.76 -5.41 1.82
N GLU A 37 13.04 -5.36 2.23
CA GLU A 37 13.39 -5.53 3.64
C GLU A 37 12.82 -4.42 4.53
N LYS A 38 12.89 -3.17 4.06
CA LYS A 38 12.36 -2.00 4.79
C LYS A 38 10.85 -2.01 4.81
N ASP A 39 10.23 -2.24 3.65
CA ASP A 39 8.79 -2.17 3.46
C ASP A 39 8.06 -3.26 4.27
N THR A 40 8.62 -4.46 4.38
CA THR A 40 8.08 -5.51 5.26
C THR A 40 7.93 -5.05 6.71
N LYS A 41 8.95 -4.36 7.24
CA LYS A 41 8.94 -3.81 8.61
C LYS A 41 7.91 -2.69 8.75
N VAL A 42 7.80 -1.82 7.74
CA VAL A 42 6.81 -0.73 7.72
C VAL A 42 5.39 -1.29 7.71
N VAL A 43 5.09 -2.23 6.82
CA VAL A 43 3.76 -2.87 6.70
C VAL A 43 3.36 -3.55 8.00
N ALA A 44 4.27 -4.32 8.62
CA ALA A 44 4.00 -4.95 9.90
C ALA A 44 3.67 -3.93 11.00
N GLY A 45 4.41 -2.81 11.05
CA GLY A 45 4.17 -1.72 11.98
C GLY A 45 2.83 -1.00 11.75
N GLU A 46 2.50 -0.71 10.49
CA GLU A 46 1.22 -0.11 10.10
C GLU A 46 0.04 -1.03 10.40
N HIS A 47 0.16 -2.33 10.09
CA HIS A 47 -0.87 -3.32 10.38
C HIS A 47 -1.15 -3.42 11.89
N LYS A 48 -0.10 -3.47 12.71
CA LYS A 48 -0.24 -3.49 14.18
C LYS A 48 -0.94 -2.22 14.69
N ARG A 49 -0.59 -1.04 14.18
CA ARG A 49 -1.24 0.23 14.53
C ARG A 49 -2.71 0.25 14.15
N PHE A 50 -3.03 -0.22 12.93
CA PHE A 50 -4.41 -0.34 12.47
C PHE A 50 -5.23 -1.22 13.41
N LEU A 51 -4.76 -2.43 13.73
CA LEU A 51 -5.48 -3.35 14.61
C LEU A 51 -5.77 -2.74 15.99
N GLN A 52 -4.78 -2.03 16.56
CA GLN A 52 -4.93 -1.37 17.85
C GLN A 52 -5.98 -0.24 17.80
N GLN A 53 -5.91 0.62 16.79
CA GLN A 53 -6.84 1.75 16.63
C GLN A 53 -8.25 1.28 16.28
N HIS A 54 -8.37 0.32 15.36
CA HIS A 54 -9.63 -0.32 15.00
C HIS A 54 -10.33 -0.89 16.24
N LYS A 55 -9.59 -1.65 17.07
CA LYS A 55 -10.13 -2.21 18.30
C LYS A 55 -10.65 -1.12 19.24
N SER A 56 -9.89 -0.05 19.44
CA SER A 56 -10.29 1.09 20.27
C SER A 56 -11.61 1.74 19.79
N HIS A 57 -11.72 2.01 18.48
CA HIS A 57 -12.94 2.55 17.88
C HIS A 57 -14.11 1.56 18.00
N HIS A 58 -13.86 0.28 17.75
CA HIS A 58 -14.86 -0.77 17.86
C HIS A 58 -15.39 -0.92 19.29
N ASP A 59 -14.52 -0.93 20.29
CA ASP A 59 -14.90 -1.05 21.71
C ASP A 59 -15.75 0.16 22.15
N SER A 60 -15.42 1.36 21.65
CA SER A 60 -16.18 2.59 21.91
C SER A 60 -17.60 2.52 21.33
N TYR A 61 -17.71 2.06 20.08
CA TYR A 61 -19.00 1.80 19.43
C TYR A 61 -19.82 0.73 20.17
N GLN A 62 -19.20 -0.40 20.54
CA GLN A 62 -19.88 -1.48 21.28
C GLN A 62 -20.42 -1.01 22.64
N LYS A 63 -19.67 -0.15 23.33
CA LYS A 63 -20.10 0.47 24.58
C LYS A 63 -21.33 1.36 24.36
N ALA A 64 -21.31 2.22 23.35
CA ALA A 64 -22.46 3.08 23.01
C ALA A 64 -23.71 2.27 22.62
N LEU A 65 -23.53 1.23 21.79
CA LEU A 65 -24.59 0.31 21.39
C LEU A 65 -25.22 -0.41 22.60
N SER A 66 -24.40 -0.89 23.53
CA SER A 66 -24.85 -1.58 24.74
C SER A 66 -25.68 -0.67 25.65
N MET A 67 -25.29 0.60 25.80
CA MET A 67 -26.09 1.58 26.56
C MET A 67 -27.46 1.81 25.92
N CYS A 68 -27.48 2.00 24.59
CA CYS A 68 -28.72 2.21 23.83
C CYS A 68 -29.69 1.01 23.95
N LYS A 69 -29.17 -0.24 23.88
CA LYS A 69 -29.97 -1.46 24.07
C LYS A 69 -30.53 -1.59 25.49
N LYS A 70 -29.73 -1.26 26.52
CA LYS A 70 -30.17 -1.31 27.93
C LYS A 70 -31.29 -0.30 28.21
N GLN A 71 -31.20 0.88 27.63
CA GLN A 71 -32.19 1.94 27.80
C GLN A 71 -33.53 1.56 27.14
N LYS A 72 -33.52 1.05 25.90
CA LYS A 72 -34.74 0.57 25.21
C LYS A 72 -35.53 -0.48 26.01
N LYS A 73 -34.84 -1.33 26.78
CA LYS A 73 -35.49 -2.35 27.65
C LYS A 73 -36.13 -1.76 28.91
N ARG A 74 -35.79 -0.53 29.31
CA ARG A 74 -36.25 0.11 30.56
C ARG A 74 -37.38 1.13 30.35
N THR A 75 -37.68 1.51 29.11
CA THR A 75 -38.61 2.61 28.82
C THR A 75 -40.08 2.21 29.01
N ARG A 76 -40.73 2.77 30.05
CA ARG A 76 -42.20 3.02 30.08
C ARG A 76 -42.44 4.38 29.41
N SER A 77 -43.43 4.46 28.54
CA SER A 77 -43.76 5.53 27.59
C SER A 77 -44.00 6.91 28.23
N SER A 78 -42.92 7.63 28.57
CA SER A 78 -42.95 9.05 28.97
C SER A 78 -42.11 9.93 28.03
N LEU A 79 -42.56 11.17 27.79
CA LEU A 79 -41.91 12.14 26.90
C LEU A 79 -40.45 12.44 27.30
N PHE A 80 -40.17 12.43 28.61
CA PHE A 80 -38.82 12.60 29.15
C PHE A 80 -37.89 11.43 28.83
N THR A 81 -38.43 10.21 28.75
CA THR A 81 -37.66 9.01 28.37
C THR A 81 -37.33 9.02 26.89
N ILE A 82 -38.25 9.49 26.03
CA ILE A 82 -38.02 9.63 24.58
C ILE A 82 -36.82 10.56 24.29
N GLY A 83 -36.71 11.70 24.97
CA GLY A 83 -35.59 12.63 24.78
C GLY A 83 -34.22 12.06 25.18
N LYS A 84 -34.16 11.19 26.20
CA LYS A 84 -32.92 10.47 26.57
C LYS A 84 -32.55 9.40 25.56
N ASP A 85 -33.56 8.70 25.02
CA ASP A 85 -33.38 7.64 24.04
C ASP A 85 -32.81 8.20 22.72
N VAL A 86 -33.31 9.37 22.27
CA VAL A 86 -32.79 10.08 21.09
C VAL A 86 -31.32 10.50 21.28
N LYS A 87 -30.94 11.06 22.44
CA LYS A 87 -29.55 11.46 22.71
C LYS A 87 -28.58 10.27 22.67
N GLN A 88 -28.98 9.12 23.22
CA GLN A 88 -28.14 7.91 23.20
C GLN A 88 -28.03 7.28 21.82
N LEU A 89 -29.11 7.32 21.03
CA LEU A 89 -29.07 6.91 19.62
C LEU A 89 -28.09 7.77 18.83
N HIS A 90 -28.14 9.09 19.00
CA HIS A 90 -27.23 9.99 18.30
C HIS A 90 -25.77 9.75 18.68
N ALA A 91 -25.47 9.57 19.98
CA ALA A 91 -24.12 9.24 20.44
C ALA A 91 -23.61 7.90 19.86
N MET A 92 -24.47 6.89 19.72
CA MET A 92 -24.12 5.62 19.09
C MET A 92 -23.85 5.77 17.59
N GLU A 93 -24.67 6.57 16.89
CA GLU A 93 -24.43 6.89 15.48
C GLU A 93 -23.13 7.66 15.26
N ASP A 94 -22.77 8.57 16.16
CA ASP A 94 -21.51 9.31 16.07
C ASP A 94 -20.30 8.37 16.26
N GLU A 95 -20.34 7.45 17.22
CA GLU A 95 -19.29 6.43 17.37
C GLU A 95 -19.22 5.48 16.16
N LYS A 96 -20.36 5.13 15.57
CA LYS A 96 -20.40 4.35 14.33
C LYS A 96 -19.72 5.10 13.18
N LYS A 97 -20.08 6.37 12.98
CA LYS A 97 -19.47 7.23 11.93
C LYS A 97 -17.96 7.35 12.11
N LYS A 98 -17.47 7.46 13.35
CA LYS A 98 -16.02 7.48 13.63
C LYS A 98 -15.35 6.17 13.23
N LEU A 99 -15.95 5.02 13.56
CA LEU A 99 -15.42 3.70 13.19
C LEU A 99 -15.42 3.53 11.66
N ASP A 100 -16.52 3.84 10.99
CA ASP A 100 -16.65 3.72 9.53
C ASP A 100 -15.64 4.65 8.82
N GLY A 101 -15.54 5.91 9.26
CA GLY A 101 -14.58 6.88 8.73
C GLY A 101 -13.12 6.45 8.92
N PHE A 102 -12.79 5.84 10.08
CA PHE A 102 -11.47 5.27 10.33
C PHE A 102 -11.15 4.12 9.35
N CYS A 103 -12.11 3.22 9.12
CA CYS A 103 -11.94 2.11 8.18
C CYS A 103 -11.73 2.60 6.75
N ASP A 104 -12.55 3.56 6.29
CA ASP A 104 -12.45 4.14 4.94
C ASP A 104 -11.10 4.83 4.72
N GLN A 105 -10.64 5.61 5.72
CA GLN A 105 -9.35 6.28 5.64
C GLN A 105 -8.19 5.27 5.62
N SER A 106 -8.26 4.25 6.46
CA SER A 106 -7.25 3.19 6.53
C SER A 106 -7.16 2.39 5.23
N LEU A 107 -8.30 2.08 4.60
CA LEU A 107 -8.34 1.40 3.31
C LEU A 107 -7.73 2.25 2.20
N LYS A 108 -8.08 3.55 2.13
CA LYS A 108 -7.49 4.48 1.17
C LYS A 108 -5.98 4.58 1.32
N GLN A 109 -5.48 4.60 2.56
CA GLN A 109 -4.04 4.57 2.85
C GLN A 109 -3.40 3.26 2.38
N ALA A 110 -4.00 2.10 2.69
CA ALA A 110 -3.49 0.79 2.26
C ALA A 110 -3.37 0.67 0.74
N ILE A 111 -4.43 1.03 0.00
CA ILE A 111 -4.43 1.03 -1.48
C ILE A 111 -3.39 2.00 -2.03
N THR A 112 -3.22 3.16 -1.41
CA THR A 112 -2.20 4.13 -1.82
C THR A 112 -0.78 3.55 -1.68
N GLN A 113 -0.50 2.83 -0.59
CA GLN A 113 0.80 2.18 -0.40
C GLN A 113 1.00 1.02 -1.37
N GLU A 114 -0.03 0.21 -1.63
CA GLU A 114 0.01 -0.83 -2.66
C GLU A 114 0.35 -0.24 -4.04
N ARG A 115 -0.34 0.83 -4.45
CA ARG A 115 -0.05 1.53 -5.70
C ARG A 115 1.39 2.06 -5.76
N ARG A 116 1.93 2.59 -4.66
CA ARG A 116 3.33 3.07 -4.60
C ARG A 116 4.33 1.94 -4.81
N ARG A 117 4.10 0.76 -4.23
CA ARG A 117 4.96 -0.43 -4.41
C ARG A 117 4.98 -0.88 -5.86
N TYR A 118 3.82 -1.04 -6.48
CA TYR A 118 3.75 -1.39 -7.90
C TYR A 118 4.35 -0.31 -8.80
N GLY A 119 4.12 0.96 -8.48
CA GLY A 119 4.73 2.10 -9.17
C GLY A 119 6.26 2.05 -9.13
N PHE A 120 6.84 1.76 -7.96
CA PHE A 120 8.29 1.61 -7.82
C PHE A 120 8.84 0.47 -8.69
N VAL A 121 8.21 -0.70 -8.68
CA VAL A 121 8.62 -1.84 -9.53
C VAL A 121 8.58 -1.45 -11.00
N LEU A 122 7.50 -0.79 -11.44
CA LEU A 122 7.34 -0.33 -12.82
C LEU A 122 8.43 0.67 -13.20
N GLU A 123 8.75 1.64 -12.35
CA GLU A 123 9.83 2.61 -12.60
C GLU A 123 11.18 1.93 -12.79
N ARG A 124 11.50 0.93 -11.95
CA ARG A 124 12.75 0.16 -12.09
C ARG A 124 12.80 -0.62 -13.39
N GLN A 125 11.70 -1.28 -13.76
CA GLN A 125 11.58 -1.99 -15.03
C GLN A 125 11.72 -1.05 -16.24
N CYS A 126 11.11 0.14 -16.18
CA CYS A 126 11.25 1.17 -17.20
C CYS A 126 12.70 1.67 -17.31
N SER A 127 13.43 1.78 -16.20
CA SER A 127 14.86 2.12 -16.23
C SER A 127 15.65 1.07 -17.01
N LEU A 128 15.45 -0.21 -16.69
CA LEU A 128 16.11 -1.31 -17.36
C LEU A 128 15.72 -1.44 -18.85
N ALA A 129 14.44 -1.24 -19.18
CA ALA A 129 13.95 -1.30 -20.55
C ALA A 129 14.66 -0.29 -21.48
N LYS A 130 15.07 0.88 -20.95
CA LYS A 130 15.86 1.86 -21.72
C LYS A 130 17.23 1.33 -22.13
N HIS A 131 17.88 0.53 -21.27
CA HIS A 131 19.14 -0.12 -21.62
C HIS A 131 18.97 -1.15 -22.74
N TYR A 132 17.92 -1.96 -22.67
CA TYR A 132 17.59 -2.91 -23.73
C TYR A 132 17.24 -2.22 -25.05
N LEU A 133 16.46 -1.14 -25.01
CA LEU A 133 16.14 -0.35 -26.20
C LEU A 133 17.41 0.19 -26.86
N ALA A 134 18.30 0.82 -26.08
CA ALA A 134 19.56 1.35 -26.60
C ALA A 134 20.47 0.25 -27.20
N TYR A 135 20.51 -0.93 -26.59
CA TYR A 135 21.23 -2.08 -27.11
C TYR A 135 20.66 -2.56 -28.45
N HIS A 136 19.36 -2.82 -28.52
CA HIS A 136 18.74 -3.32 -29.75
C HIS A 136 18.79 -2.32 -30.90
N THR A 137 18.70 -1.01 -30.63
CA THR A 137 18.89 0.02 -31.65
C THR A 137 20.31 0.02 -32.22
N LYS A 138 21.34 -0.21 -31.39
CA LYS A 138 22.74 -0.25 -31.85
C LYS A 138 23.11 -1.53 -32.59
N VAL A 139 22.49 -2.66 -32.25
CA VAL A 139 22.76 -3.95 -32.91
C VAL A 139 22.00 -4.10 -34.23
N SER A 140 20.91 -3.36 -34.42
CA SER A 140 20.11 -3.40 -35.66
C SER A 140 20.59 -2.40 -36.73
N ALA A 141 21.57 -1.56 -36.41
CA ALA A 141 22.18 -0.57 -37.31
C ALA A 141 23.55 -1.08 -37.80
#